data_AF-A0A7H9HMU8-F1
#
_entry.id   AF-A0A7H9HMU8-F1
#
_cell.length_a   1.000
_cell.length_b   1.000
_cell.length_c   1.000
_cell.angle_alpha   90.00
_cell.angle_beta   90.00
_cell.angle_gamma   90.00
#
_symmetry.space_group_name_H-M   'P 1'
#
loop_
_entity.id
_entity.type
_entity.pdbx_description
1 polymer ?
#
loop_
_entity_poly.entity_id
_entity_poly.type
_entity_poly.pdbx_seq_one_letter_code
_entity_poly.pdbx_strand_id
1 'polypeptide(L)'
;MDTARRRRDWTINDDDINCFLKPVNFSQDDVHSPETTVASECLLQLQKICDSLQRDHVLITDRICFSNRIWDLHTYKEDPSAFPIQNVQIKCNILSSMSELLRNHYDEVKVSKVLNYLQKLSEAALFTKQSKPVRTLDPSRTPRKSHRDGSLGYGSLAIDNITKFHEYKPLIISLHSKLKLLDQGNSTNDSIFAFVLHNICKFILQDCKLLLIDYIERQILNL
;
A
#
# COMPACT_ATOMS: atom_id res chain seq x y z
N MET A 1 -41.24 1.74 -24.92
CA MET A 1 -40.02 2.55 -25.08
C MET A 1 -38.87 1.76 -24.47
N ASP A 2 -38.24 0.91 -25.29
CA ASP A 2 -37.10 0.08 -24.89
C ASP A 2 -35.80 0.86 -25.04
N THR A 3 -35.27 1.38 -23.93
CA THR A 3 -33.88 1.83 -23.89
C THR A 3 -32.98 0.61 -23.72
N ALA A 4 -32.75 -0.11 -24.81
CA ALA A 4 -31.68 -1.09 -24.93
C ALA A 4 -30.34 -0.36 -24.76
N ARG A 5 -29.88 -0.24 -23.51
CA ARG A 5 -28.53 0.22 -23.17
C ARG A 5 -27.55 -0.79 -23.77
N ARG A 6 -27.04 -0.47 -24.96
CA ARG A 6 -25.87 -1.13 -25.54
C ARG A 6 -24.73 -1.00 -24.52
N ARG A 7 -24.47 -2.06 -23.76
CA ARG A 7 -23.19 -2.25 -23.09
C ARG A 7 -22.17 -2.24 -24.22
N ARG A 8 -21.39 -1.16 -24.34
CA ARG A 8 -20.21 -1.20 -25.19
C ARG A 8 -19.29 -2.22 -24.52
N ASP A 9 -19.01 -3.31 -25.20
CA ASP A 9 -17.96 -4.24 -24.80
C ASP A 9 -16.63 -3.49 -24.97
N TRP A 10 -16.20 -2.85 -23.89
CA TRP A 10 -14.85 -2.31 -23.80
C TRP A 10 -13.93 -3.50 -23.52
N THR A 11 -13.34 -4.06 -24.58
CA THR A 11 -12.26 -5.02 -24.44
C THR A 11 -10.98 -4.24 -24.17
N ILE A 12 -10.47 -4.32 -22.94
CA ILE A 12 -9.13 -3.84 -22.60
C ILE A 12 -8.15 -4.79 -23.31
N ASN A 13 -7.26 -4.29 -24.17
CA ASN A 13 -6.29 -5.15 -24.83
C ASN A 13 -5.16 -5.54 -23.85
N ASP A 14 -4.42 -6.60 -24.16
CA ASP A 14 -3.32 -7.08 -23.29
C ASP A 14 -2.23 -6.02 -23.07
N ASP A 15 -2.02 -5.10 -24.01
CA ASP A 15 -1.03 -4.02 -23.89
C ASP A 15 -1.47 -2.96 -22.87
N ASP A 16 -2.74 -2.62 -22.83
CA ASP A 16 -3.35 -1.72 -21.86
C ASP A 16 -3.26 -2.35 -20.46
N ILE A 17 -3.62 -3.63 -20.33
CA ILE A 17 -3.46 -4.40 -19.08
C ILE A 17 -2.00 -4.35 -18.65
N ASN A 18 -1.05 -4.69 -19.54
CA ASN A 18 0.37 -4.65 -19.22
C ASN A 18 0.86 -3.25 -18.88
N CYS A 19 0.27 -2.19 -19.44
CA CYS A 19 0.59 -0.81 -19.11
C CYS A 19 0.10 -0.42 -17.71
N PHE A 20 -1.13 -0.81 -17.34
CA PHE A 20 -1.68 -0.60 -16.00
C PHE A 20 -0.98 -1.45 -14.92
N LEU A 21 -0.60 -2.68 -15.26
CA LEU A 21 -0.01 -3.64 -14.33
C LEU A 21 1.52 -3.48 -14.18
N LYS A 22 2.18 -2.80 -15.12
CA LYS A 22 3.63 -2.54 -15.03
C LYS A 22 3.98 -1.87 -13.71
N PRO A 23 5.16 -2.16 -13.13
CA PRO A 23 5.77 -1.33 -12.10
C PRO A 23 5.78 0.14 -12.52
N VAL A 24 4.75 0.92 -12.19
CA VAL A 24 4.83 2.36 -12.07
C VAL A 24 5.93 2.63 -11.05
N ASN A 25 7.14 2.81 -11.56
CA ASN A 25 8.16 3.52 -10.83
C ASN A 25 7.55 4.90 -10.65
N PHE A 26 7.23 5.27 -9.41
CA PHE A 26 6.97 6.66 -9.08
C PHE A 26 8.28 7.39 -9.41
N SER A 27 8.40 7.87 -10.65
CA SER A 27 9.51 8.71 -11.02
C SER A 27 9.39 9.96 -10.16
N GLN A 28 10.50 10.43 -9.62
CA GLN A 28 10.58 11.73 -8.94
C GLN A 28 9.93 12.83 -9.81
N ASP A 29 9.89 12.64 -11.12
CA ASP A 29 9.30 13.54 -12.10
C ASP A 29 7.79 13.78 -11.97
N ASP A 30 7.01 12.89 -11.32
CA ASP A 30 5.55 13.07 -11.17
C ASP A 30 5.19 13.99 -9.96
N VAL A 31 6.16 14.56 -9.22
CA VAL A 31 5.87 15.33 -7.99
C VAL A 31 6.57 16.71 -7.90
N HIS A 32 7.53 17.01 -8.77
CA HIS A 32 8.34 18.22 -8.59
C HIS A 32 7.81 19.43 -9.37
N SER A 33 6.94 20.21 -8.72
CA SER A 33 6.99 21.66 -8.92
C SER A 33 8.25 22.16 -8.19
N PRO A 34 9.14 22.93 -8.83
CA PRO A 34 10.42 23.35 -8.25
C PRO A 34 10.31 24.24 -6.99
N GLU A 35 9.09 24.58 -6.56
CA GLU A 35 8.81 25.50 -5.46
C GLU A 35 8.21 24.84 -4.20
N THR A 36 7.94 23.53 -4.20
CA THR A 36 7.30 22.87 -3.04
C THR A 36 8.32 22.39 -2.01
N THR A 37 8.08 22.72 -0.73
CA THR A 37 8.86 22.18 0.40
C THR A 37 8.55 20.70 0.63
N VAL A 38 9.49 19.97 1.23
CA VAL A 38 9.30 18.55 1.60
C VAL A 38 8.08 18.36 2.52
N ALA A 39 7.85 19.30 3.45
CA ALA A 39 6.67 19.30 4.31
C ALA A 39 5.37 19.42 3.52
N SER A 40 5.29 20.37 2.58
CA SER A 40 4.13 20.56 1.72
C SER A 40 3.87 19.34 0.84
N GLU A 41 4.92 18.79 0.23
CA GLU A 41 4.83 17.59 -0.61
C GLU A 41 4.33 16.37 0.19
N CYS A 42 4.91 16.15 1.38
CA CYS A 42 4.50 15.09 2.30
C CYS A 42 3.01 15.22 2.68
N LEU A 43 2.57 16.41 3.09
CA LEU A 43 1.19 16.63 3.51
C LEU A 43 0.21 16.49 2.33
N LEU A 44 0.57 17.00 1.15
CA LEU A 44 -0.25 16.87 -0.05
C LEU A 44 -0.42 15.40 -0.45
N GLN A 45 0.68 14.62 -0.48
CA GLN A 45 0.63 13.21 -0.83
C GLN A 45 -0.21 12.41 0.16
N LEU A 46 -0.05 12.67 1.45
CA LEU A 46 -0.79 11.98 2.50
C LEU A 46 -2.28 12.41 2.54
N GLN A 47 -2.58 13.66 2.21
CA GLN A 47 -3.96 14.15 2.03
C GLN A 47 -4.64 13.41 0.88
N LYS A 48 -4.00 13.29 -0.30
CA LYS A 48 -4.54 12.52 -1.44
C LYS A 48 -4.82 11.06 -1.05
N ILE A 49 -3.91 10.44 -0.30
CA ILE A 49 -4.11 9.08 0.24
C ILE A 49 -5.33 9.07 1.18
N CYS A 50 -5.42 9.99 2.14
CA CYS A 50 -6.55 10.08 3.07
C CYS A 50 -7.88 10.29 2.36
N ASP A 51 -7.92 11.13 1.34
CA ASP A 51 -9.12 11.38 0.55
C ASP A 51 -9.58 10.09 -0.15
N SER A 52 -8.66 9.27 -0.66
CA SER A 52 -8.99 7.99 -1.29
C SER A 52 -9.57 6.96 -0.31
N LEU A 53 -9.29 7.08 1.00
CA LEU A 53 -9.88 6.24 2.04
C LEU A 53 -11.36 6.58 2.29
N GLN A 54 -11.81 7.76 1.85
CA GLN A 54 -13.13 8.31 2.17
C GLN A 54 -14.00 8.51 0.93
N ARG A 55 -13.39 8.82 -0.22
CA ARG A 55 -14.07 9.22 -1.45
C ARG A 55 -13.74 8.28 -2.60
N ASP A 56 -14.65 8.21 -3.57
CA ASP A 56 -14.40 7.54 -4.83
C ASP A 56 -13.67 8.44 -5.83
N HIS A 57 -12.94 7.82 -6.75
CA HIS A 57 -12.26 8.46 -7.88
C HIS A 57 -11.24 9.54 -7.50
N VAL A 58 -10.43 9.27 -6.48
CA VAL A 58 -9.38 10.19 -6.02
C VAL A 58 -8.07 9.90 -6.75
N LEU A 59 -7.48 10.92 -7.37
CA LEU A 59 -6.12 10.82 -7.92
C LEU A 59 -5.10 10.82 -6.78
N ILE A 60 -4.57 9.64 -6.45
CA ILE A 60 -3.52 9.49 -5.42
C ILE A 60 -2.13 9.81 -5.99
N THR A 61 -1.98 9.65 -7.31
CA THR A 61 -0.89 10.18 -8.12
C THR A 61 -1.46 10.64 -9.47
N ASP A 62 -0.64 11.23 -10.33
CA ASP A 62 -1.07 11.73 -11.64
C ASP A 62 -1.61 10.63 -12.57
N ARG A 63 -1.27 9.37 -12.28
CA ARG A 63 -1.63 8.20 -13.11
C ARG A 63 -2.54 7.22 -12.41
N ILE A 64 -2.72 7.34 -11.09
CA ILE A 64 -3.49 6.37 -10.30
C ILE A 64 -4.70 7.06 -9.69
N CYS A 65 -5.86 6.66 -10.18
CA CYS A 65 -7.16 7.00 -9.61
C CYS A 65 -7.63 5.84 -8.71
N PHE A 66 -8.03 6.15 -7.49
CA PHE A 66 -8.37 5.17 -6.47
C PHE A 66 -9.80 5.39 -5.95
N SER A 67 -10.58 4.32 -5.85
CA SER A 67 -11.92 4.33 -5.27
C SER A 67 -11.88 3.77 -3.85
N ASN A 68 -12.71 4.32 -2.96
CA ASN A 68 -12.83 3.85 -1.58
C ASN A 68 -13.13 2.34 -1.52
N ARG A 69 -13.92 1.83 -2.47
CA ARG A 69 -14.28 0.42 -2.58
C ARG A 69 -13.09 -0.53 -2.71
N ILE A 70 -11.97 -0.07 -3.27
CA ILE A 70 -10.75 -0.88 -3.40
C ILE A 70 -10.11 -1.13 -2.03
N TRP A 71 -10.34 -0.23 -1.07
CA TRP A 71 -9.92 -0.43 0.31
C TRP A 71 -10.84 -1.38 1.09
N ASP A 72 -11.92 -1.89 0.49
CA ASP A 72 -12.86 -2.77 1.17
C ASP A 72 -12.32 -4.21 1.25
N LEU A 73 -12.35 -4.76 2.47
CA LEU A 73 -11.90 -6.13 2.75
C LEU A 73 -12.99 -7.18 2.50
N HIS A 74 -14.23 -6.76 2.21
CA HIS A 74 -15.33 -7.69 1.96
C HIS A 74 -15.02 -8.72 0.86
N THR A 75 -14.25 -8.34 -0.16
CA THR A 75 -13.82 -9.21 -1.27
C THR A 75 -12.94 -10.39 -0.82
N TYR A 76 -12.28 -10.30 0.34
CA TYR A 76 -11.35 -11.31 0.85
C TYR A 76 -11.93 -12.17 1.98
N LYS A 77 -13.24 -12.02 2.29
CA LYS A 77 -13.87 -12.79 3.37
C LYS A 77 -13.92 -14.29 3.08
N GLU A 78 -14.14 -14.66 1.83
CA GLU A 78 -14.25 -16.05 1.39
C GLU A 78 -12.88 -16.68 1.14
N ASP A 79 -11.91 -15.88 0.67
CA ASP A 79 -10.53 -16.31 0.46
C ASP A 79 -9.55 -15.30 1.09
N PRO A 80 -9.23 -15.44 2.38
CA PRO A 80 -8.23 -14.60 3.03
C PRO A 80 -6.84 -14.71 2.41
N SER A 81 -6.50 -15.86 1.81
CA SER A 81 -5.18 -16.13 1.26
C SER A 81 -4.86 -15.32 0.02
N ALA A 82 -5.91 -14.85 -0.66
CA ALA A 82 -5.84 -13.92 -1.78
C ALA A 82 -5.40 -12.50 -1.41
N PHE A 83 -5.41 -12.12 -0.13
CA PHE A 83 -5.17 -10.75 0.25
C PHE A 83 -3.75 -10.29 -0.16
N PRO A 84 -3.62 -9.27 -1.03
CA PRO A 84 -2.36 -9.02 -1.73
C PRO A 84 -1.33 -8.28 -0.86
N ILE A 85 -1.76 -7.71 0.28
CA ILE A 85 -0.90 -6.91 1.14
C ILE A 85 -0.20 -7.79 2.18
N GLN A 86 1.12 -7.68 2.18
CA GLN A 86 2.00 -8.37 3.12
C GLN A 86 2.51 -7.44 4.22
N ASN A 87 2.92 -8.05 5.33
CA ASN A 87 3.54 -7.38 6.49
C ASN A 87 2.69 -6.25 7.07
N VAL A 88 1.36 -6.39 7.08
CA VAL A 88 0.44 -5.34 7.56
C VAL A 88 0.76 -4.99 9.01
N GLN A 89 1.05 -5.98 9.85
CA GLN A 89 1.44 -5.76 11.25
C GLN A 89 2.65 -4.82 11.38
N ILE A 90 3.70 -5.01 10.56
CA ILE A 90 4.91 -4.19 10.62
C ILE A 90 4.57 -2.75 10.19
N LYS A 91 3.78 -2.58 9.13
CA LYS A 91 3.35 -1.27 8.62
C LYS A 91 2.49 -0.53 9.65
N CYS A 92 1.53 -1.21 10.28
CA CYS A 92 0.74 -0.66 11.38
C CYS A 92 1.64 -0.25 12.55
N ASN A 93 2.63 -1.06 12.93
CA ASN A 93 3.58 -0.71 13.98
C ASN A 93 4.38 0.55 13.63
N ILE A 94 4.82 0.70 12.37
CA ILE A 94 5.53 1.91 11.90
C ILE A 94 4.62 3.14 12.02
N LEU A 95 3.38 3.06 11.52
CA LEU A 95 2.42 4.17 11.58
C LEU A 95 2.08 4.57 13.02
N SER A 96 1.85 3.60 13.90
CA SER A 96 1.57 3.82 15.32
C SER A 96 2.76 4.47 16.03
N SER A 97 3.97 3.93 15.83
CA SER A 97 5.20 4.48 16.42
C SER A 97 5.48 5.90 15.95
N MET A 98 5.28 6.17 14.65
CA MET A 98 5.40 7.51 14.10
C MET A 98 4.36 8.46 14.72
N SER A 99 3.12 7.99 14.84
CA SER A 99 2.05 8.75 15.48
C SER A 99 2.33 9.03 16.96
N GLU A 100 2.96 8.12 17.69
CA GLU A 100 3.38 8.32 19.08
C GLU A 100 4.54 9.28 19.20
N LEU A 101 5.52 9.20 18.29
CA LEU A 101 6.62 10.16 18.22
C LEU A 101 6.10 11.58 18.08
N LEU A 102 5.10 11.80 17.21
CA LEU A 102 4.46 13.10 17.00
C LEU A 102 3.62 13.60 18.18
N ARG A 103 3.21 12.71 19.10
CA ARG A 103 2.44 13.09 20.29
C ARG A 103 3.32 13.57 21.42
N ASN A 104 4.51 12.98 21.55
CA ASN A 104 5.42 13.27 22.65
C ASN A 104 6.29 14.49 22.30
N HIS A 105 6.50 15.39 23.27
CA HIS A 105 7.30 16.60 23.07
C HIS A 105 8.65 16.33 22.39
N TYR A 106 9.04 17.25 21.51
CA TYR A 106 10.16 17.12 20.58
C TYR A 106 11.51 17.06 21.30
N ASP A 107 12.18 15.91 21.23
CA ASP A 107 13.60 15.73 21.58
C ASP A 107 14.31 15.22 20.31
N GLU A 108 15.14 16.08 19.72
CA GLU A 108 15.79 15.85 18.42
C GLU A 108 16.62 14.56 18.39
N VAL A 109 17.36 14.27 19.47
CA VAL A 109 18.20 13.07 19.58
C VAL A 109 17.33 11.82 19.61
N LYS A 110 16.20 11.89 20.31
CA LYS A 110 15.21 10.81 20.37
C LYS A 110 14.53 10.61 19.02
N VAL A 111 14.16 11.69 18.32
CA VAL A 111 13.55 11.66 16.98
C VAL A 111 14.46 10.92 16.00
N SER A 112 15.73 11.32 15.88
CA SER A 112 16.66 10.69 14.94
C SER A 112 16.83 9.18 15.20
N LYS A 113 16.94 8.77 16.46
CA LYS A 113 17.02 7.33 16.82
C LYS A 113 15.77 6.55 16.43
N VAL A 114 14.58 7.13 16.67
CA VAL A 114 13.31 6.50 16.30
C VAL A 114 13.17 6.41 14.79
N LEU A 115 13.46 7.48 14.05
CA LEU A 115 13.39 7.47 12.58
C LEU A 115 14.32 6.42 11.96
N ASN A 116 15.56 6.31 12.46
CA ASN A 116 16.50 5.27 12.03
C ASN A 116 15.99 3.84 12.30
N TYR A 117 15.34 3.62 13.44
CA TYR A 117 14.70 2.33 13.75
C TYR A 117 13.53 2.04 12.80
N LEU A 118 12.65 3.02 12.59
CA LEU A 118 11.49 2.88 11.70
C LEU A 118 11.90 2.70 10.24
N GLN A 119 13.02 3.28 9.82
CA GLN A 119 13.59 3.06 8.49
C GLN A 119 13.97 1.59 8.29
N LYS A 120 14.71 0.99 9.24
CA LYS A 120 15.08 -0.43 9.19
C LYS A 120 13.85 -1.34 9.16
N LEU A 121 12.81 -1.02 9.94
CA LEU A 121 11.54 -1.75 9.88
C LEU A 121 10.84 -1.61 8.52
N SER A 122 10.87 -0.42 7.93
CA SER A 122 10.26 -0.15 6.62
C SER A 122 10.96 -0.93 5.51
N GLU A 123 12.29 -0.94 5.55
CA GLU A 123 13.11 -1.76 4.64
C GLU A 123 12.77 -3.24 4.79
N ALA A 124 12.74 -3.78 6.02
CA ALA A 124 12.36 -5.17 6.27
C ALA A 124 10.94 -5.52 5.76
N ALA A 125 9.99 -4.58 5.88
CA ALA A 125 8.63 -4.75 5.37
C ALA A 125 8.55 -4.81 3.84
N LEU A 126 9.50 -4.19 3.13
CA LEU A 126 9.58 -4.18 1.67
C LEU A 126 10.40 -5.33 1.08
N PHE A 127 11.42 -5.83 1.79
CA PHE A 127 12.39 -6.82 1.28
C PHE A 127 11.90 -8.28 1.23
N THR A 128 10.70 -8.60 1.72
CA THR A 128 10.22 -9.98 1.85
C THR A 128 9.85 -10.67 0.53
N LYS A 129 9.91 -9.98 -0.63
CA LYS A 129 9.58 -10.53 -1.95
C LYS A 129 10.78 -10.77 -2.89
N GLN A 130 11.77 -11.56 -2.46
CA GLN A 130 12.67 -12.26 -3.41
C GLN A 130 12.82 -13.76 -3.13
N SER A 131 11.84 -14.41 -2.51
CA SER A 131 11.76 -15.86 -2.63
C SER A 131 11.46 -16.20 -4.09
N LYS A 132 12.50 -16.60 -4.83
CA LYS A 132 12.44 -17.00 -6.25
C LYS A 132 11.18 -17.84 -6.51
N PRO A 133 10.42 -17.57 -7.58
CA PRO A 133 9.36 -18.49 -7.98
C PRO A 133 10.02 -19.85 -8.24
N VAL A 134 9.64 -20.86 -7.45
CA VAL A 134 10.01 -22.26 -7.71
C VAL A 134 9.27 -22.68 -8.98
N ARG A 135 9.86 -22.36 -10.13
CA ARG A 135 9.42 -22.83 -11.44
C ARG A 135 10.56 -23.59 -12.10
N THR A 136 10.56 -24.90 -11.86
CA THR A 136 10.84 -25.88 -12.91
C THR A 136 10.20 -27.20 -12.51
N LEU A 137 8.98 -27.41 -13.00
CA LEU A 137 8.38 -28.73 -13.13
C LEU A 137 9.20 -29.49 -14.17
N ASP A 138 10.00 -30.46 -13.70
CA ASP A 138 10.54 -31.53 -14.53
C ASP A 138 9.41 -32.57 -14.73
N PRO A 139 8.93 -32.80 -15.97
CA PRO A 139 7.82 -33.71 -16.25
C PRO A 139 8.18 -35.20 -16.11
N SER A 140 9.36 -35.57 -15.59
CA SER A 140 9.85 -36.96 -15.66
C SER A 140 9.71 -37.82 -14.40
N ARG A 141 9.01 -37.39 -13.34
CA ARG A 141 8.91 -38.17 -12.08
C ARG A 141 7.60 -38.93 -11.91
N THR A 142 7.78 -40.25 -11.74
CA THR A 142 6.80 -41.31 -11.53
C THR A 142 5.83 -41.10 -10.35
N PRO A 143 4.67 -41.79 -10.35
CA PRO A 143 3.61 -41.59 -9.37
C PRO A 143 4.01 -42.18 -8.00
N ARG A 144 4.47 -41.33 -7.09
CA ARG A 144 4.49 -41.66 -5.65
C ARG A 144 3.18 -41.19 -5.02
N LYS A 145 2.40 -42.15 -4.51
CA LYS A 145 1.34 -41.92 -3.52
C LYS A 145 1.93 -41.09 -2.38
N SER A 146 1.60 -39.80 -2.32
CA SER A 146 1.96 -38.95 -1.19
C SER A 146 0.72 -38.62 -0.38
N HIS A 147 0.84 -38.91 0.91
CA HIS A 147 -0.11 -38.58 1.96
C HIS A 147 -0.39 -37.08 1.96
N ARG A 148 -1.68 -36.73 1.91
CA ARG A 148 -2.19 -35.44 2.35
C ARG A 148 -1.88 -35.30 3.84
N ASP A 149 -1.06 -34.33 4.20
CA ASP A 149 -1.31 -33.38 5.30
C ASP A 149 -0.06 -32.55 5.54
N GLY A 150 -0.20 -31.22 5.53
CA GLY A 150 0.90 -30.31 5.82
C GLY A 150 0.83 -28.91 5.20
N SER A 151 -0.36 -28.39 4.86
CA SER A 151 -0.51 -26.96 4.49
C SER A 151 -0.82 -26.12 5.74
N LEU A 152 0.10 -26.10 6.72
CA LEU A 152 -0.16 -25.54 8.07
C LEU A 152 0.45 -24.16 8.35
N GLY A 153 1.06 -23.47 7.37
CA GLY A 153 1.78 -22.20 7.65
C GLY A 153 1.15 -20.93 7.07
N TYR A 154 0.69 -20.98 5.83
CA TYR A 154 0.45 -19.75 5.06
C TYR A 154 -0.92 -19.11 5.30
N GLY A 155 -1.94 -19.92 5.65
CA GLY A 155 -3.28 -19.40 5.94
C GLY A 155 -3.33 -18.48 7.16
N SER A 156 -2.52 -18.75 8.19
CA SER A 156 -2.50 -17.94 9.42
C SER A 156 -2.04 -16.51 9.14
N LEU A 157 -0.96 -16.34 8.38
CA LEU A 157 -0.38 -15.02 8.11
C LEU A 157 -1.31 -14.12 7.29
N ALA A 158 -2.09 -14.70 6.36
CA ALA A 158 -3.03 -13.94 5.56
C ALA A 158 -4.22 -13.45 6.40
N ILE A 159 -4.75 -14.31 7.27
CA ILE A 159 -5.81 -13.95 8.23
C ILE A 159 -5.34 -12.84 9.17
N ASP A 160 -4.10 -12.94 9.68
CA ASP A 160 -3.52 -11.91 10.55
C ASP A 160 -3.39 -10.56 9.81
N ASN A 161 -2.94 -10.59 8.54
CA ASN A 161 -2.83 -9.38 7.73
C ASN A 161 -4.19 -8.71 7.51
N ILE A 162 -5.23 -9.46 7.15
CA ILE A 162 -6.59 -8.91 6.97
C ILE A 162 -7.11 -8.32 8.29
N THR A 163 -6.97 -9.08 9.38
CA THR A 163 -7.42 -8.65 10.71
C THR A 163 -6.77 -7.32 11.09
N LYS A 164 -5.46 -7.20 10.86
CA LYS A 164 -4.70 -5.98 11.16
C LYS A 164 -4.94 -4.85 10.17
N PHE A 165 -5.38 -5.14 8.96
CA PHE A 165 -5.64 -4.12 7.95
C PHE A 165 -6.80 -3.20 8.34
N HIS A 166 -7.71 -3.66 9.20
CA HIS A 166 -8.74 -2.80 9.80
C HIS A 166 -8.17 -1.63 10.61
N GLU A 167 -6.98 -1.79 11.22
CA GLU A 167 -6.29 -0.72 11.94
C GLU A 167 -5.51 0.22 11.00
N TYR A 168 -5.26 -0.20 9.76
CA TYR A 168 -4.38 0.50 8.84
C TYR A 168 -4.94 1.86 8.41
N LYS A 169 -6.22 1.92 8.00
CA LYS A 169 -6.84 3.20 7.56
C LYS A 169 -6.90 4.24 8.68
N PRO A 170 -7.38 3.91 9.91
CA PRO A 170 -7.38 4.87 11.01
C PRO A 170 -5.98 5.39 11.36
N LEU A 171 -4.95 4.54 11.26
CA LEU A 171 -3.57 4.94 11.52
C LEU A 171 -3.02 5.93 10.49
N ILE A 172 -3.33 5.74 9.20
CA ILE A 172 -2.96 6.69 8.14
C ILE A 172 -3.62 8.07 8.39
N ILE A 173 -4.92 8.08 8.69
CA ILE A 173 -5.67 9.32 8.97
C ILE A 173 -5.13 10.01 10.24
N SER A 174 -4.83 9.23 11.28
CA SER A 174 -4.24 9.73 12.53
C SER A 174 -2.87 10.37 12.30
N LEU A 175 -1.99 9.70 11.54
CA LEU A 175 -0.67 10.22 11.18
C LEU A 175 -0.78 11.55 10.43
N HIS A 176 -1.63 11.61 9.42
CA HIS A 176 -1.88 12.83 8.66
C HIS A 176 -2.35 13.99 9.55
N SER A 177 -3.34 13.72 10.41
CA SER A 177 -3.88 14.71 11.33
C SER A 177 -2.81 15.26 12.27
N LYS A 178 -1.89 14.41 12.76
CA LYS A 178 -0.79 14.82 13.63
C LYS A 178 0.29 15.61 12.89
N LEU A 179 0.64 15.22 11.67
CA LEU A 179 1.63 15.95 10.86
C LEU A 179 1.15 17.36 10.51
N LYS A 180 -0.15 17.56 10.28
CA LYS A 180 -0.72 18.90 10.07
C LYS A 180 -0.56 19.85 11.25
N LEU A 181 -0.30 19.33 12.45
CA LEU A 181 -0.08 20.14 13.66
C LEU A 181 1.38 20.57 13.81
N LEU A 182 2.30 19.98 13.05
CA LEU A 182 3.70 20.42 13.05
C LEU A 182 3.85 21.72 12.27
N ASP A 183 4.76 22.57 12.75
CA ASP A 183 5.18 23.76 12.02
C ASP A 183 5.98 23.35 10.77
N GLN A 184 5.43 23.66 9.60
CA GLN A 184 6.03 23.39 8.29
C GLN A 184 7.17 24.34 7.95
N GLY A 185 7.27 25.49 8.64
CA GLY A 185 8.37 26.44 8.49
C GLY A 185 9.59 26.09 9.34
N ASN A 186 9.45 25.13 10.27
CA ASN A 186 10.54 24.70 11.13
C ASN A 186 11.35 23.57 10.50
N SER A 187 12.59 23.86 10.10
CA SER A 187 13.49 22.92 9.46
C SER A 187 13.86 21.71 10.32
N THR A 188 13.69 21.77 11.64
CA THR A 188 13.90 20.60 12.50
C THR A 188 12.88 19.49 12.23
N ASN A 189 11.72 19.84 11.66
CA ASN A 189 10.68 18.89 11.27
C ASN A 189 10.92 18.30 9.87
N ASP A 190 11.86 18.82 9.08
CA ASP A 190 12.09 18.35 7.71
C ASP A 190 12.45 16.87 7.65
N SER A 191 13.24 16.40 8.62
CA SER A 191 13.60 14.97 8.73
C SER A 191 12.37 14.07 8.95
N ILE A 192 11.37 14.55 9.71
CA ILE A 192 10.11 13.85 9.94
C ILE A 192 9.28 13.81 8.65
N PHE A 193 9.12 14.94 7.98
CA PHE A 193 8.37 15.01 6.71
C PHE A 193 9.03 14.17 5.62
N ALA A 194 10.36 14.28 5.47
CA ALA A 194 11.13 13.47 4.54
C ALA A 194 10.98 11.97 4.82
N PHE A 195 11.04 11.56 6.10
CA PHE A 195 10.84 10.17 6.47
C PHE A 195 9.45 9.67 6.07
N VAL A 196 8.40 10.42 6.40
CA VAL A 196 7.02 10.05 6.08
C VAL A 196 6.80 10.00 4.57
N LEU A 197 7.30 10.98 3.83
CA LEU A 197 7.18 11.03 2.37
C LEU A 197 7.88 9.84 1.70
N HIS A 198 9.16 9.62 2.01
CA HIS A 198 9.98 8.64 1.27
C HIS A 198 9.81 7.20 1.74
N ASN A 199 9.33 6.97 2.97
CA ASN A 199 9.15 5.62 3.52
C ASN A 199 7.67 5.26 3.64
N ILE A 200 6.90 6.05 4.39
CA ILE A 200 5.51 5.72 4.71
C ILE A 200 4.59 5.89 3.50
N CYS A 201 4.60 7.05 2.85
CA CYS A 201 3.77 7.27 1.66
C CYS A 201 4.15 6.27 0.56
N LYS A 202 5.46 5.99 0.40
CA LYS A 202 5.96 5.01 -0.57
C LYS A 202 5.36 3.62 -0.38
N PHE A 203 5.38 3.05 0.83
CA PHE A 203 4.78 1.72 1.02
C PHE A 203 3.26 1.74 0.97
N ILE A 204 2.59 2.82 1.39
CA ILE A 204 1.13 2.93 1.28
C ILE A 204 0.72 2.96 -0.20
N LEU A 205 1.42 3.74 -1.03
CA LEU A 205 1.17 3.79 -2.47
C LEU A 205 1.42 2.45 -3.14
N GLN A 206 2.44 1.71 -2.71
CA GLN A 206 2.67 0.35 -3.17
C GLN A 206 1.51 -0.59 -2.78
N ASP A 207 0.94 -0.44 -1.59
CA ASP A 207 -0.22 -1.21 -1.16
C ASP A 207 -1.48 -0.84 -1.95
N CYS A 208 -1.72 0.46 -2.17
CA CYS A 208 -2.80 0.91 -3.05
C CYS A 208 -2.70 0.22 -4.40
N LYS A 209 -1.50 0.24 -4.99
CA LYS A 209 -1.27 -0.41 -6.27
C LYS A 209 -1.59 -1.91 -6.25
N LEU A 210 -1.12 -2.63 -5.24
CA LEU A 210 -1.40 -4.07 -5.12
C LEU A 210 -2.90 -4.36 -5.00
N LEU A 211 -3.64 -3.56 -4.22
CA LEU A 211 -5.09 -3.67 -4.11
C LEU A 211 -5.79 -3.33 -5.43
N LEU A 212 -5.34 -2.30 -6.15
CA LEU A 212 -5.93 -1.92 -7.44
C LEU A 212 -5.73 -3.01 -8.49
N ILE A 213 -4.54 -3.60 -8.56
CA ILE A 213 -4.25 -4.73 -9.46
C ILE A 213 -5.19 -5.89 -9.18
N ASP A 214 -5.23 -6.36 -7.93
CA ASP A 214 -6.08 -7.48 -7.53
C ASP A 214 -7.58 -7.18 -7.73
N TYR A 215 -8.00 -5.93 -7.48
CA TYR A 215 -9.37 -5.50 -7.76
C TYR A 215 -9.70 -5.56 -9.25
N ILE A 216 -8.81 -5.08 -10.13
CA ILE A 216 -9.02 -5.14 -11.59
C ILE A 216 -9.10 -6.60 -12.05
N GLU A 217 -8.15 -7.44 -11.62
CA GLU A 217 -8.10 -8.86 -11.97
C GLU A 217 -9.40 -9.58 -11.58
N ARG A 218 -9.84 -9.42 -10.32
CA ARG A 218 -11.04 -10.12 -9.81
C ARG A 218 -12.35 -9.54 -10.32
N GLN A 219 -12.51 -8.21 -10.32
CA GLN A 219 -13.82 -7.57 -10.52
C GLN A 219 -14.08 -7.16 -11.97
N ILE A 220 -13.04 -6.87 -12.72
CA ILE A 220 -13.18 -6.40 -14.11
C ILE A 220 -12.88 -7.54 -15.07
N LEU A 221 -11.78 -8.25 -14.85
CA LEU A 221 -11.32 -9.30 -15.75
C LEU A 221 -11.92 -10.68 -15.41
N ASN A 222 -12.43 -10.88 -14.19
CA ASN A 222 -12.90 -12.18 -13.67
C ASN A 222 -11.84 -13.29 -13.80
N LEU A 223 -10.58 -12.93 -13.52
CA LEU A 223 -9.44 -13.86 -13.43
C LEU A 223 -9.29 -14.38 -11.99
#